data_AF-A0A842LZE2-F1
#
_entry.id   AF-A0A842LZE2-F1
#
_cell.length_a   1.000
_cell.length_b   1.000
_cell.length_c   1.000
_cell.angle_alpha   90.00
_cell.angle_beta   90.00
_cell.angle_gamma   90.00
#
_symmetry.space_group_name_H-M   'P 1'
#
loop_
_entity.id
_entity.type
_entity.pdbx_description
1 polymer ?
#
loop_
_entity_poly.entity_id
_entity_poly.type
_entity_poly.pdbx_seq_one_letter_code
_entity_poly.pdbx_strand_id
1 'polypeptide(L)'
;MTITTTFYYFPNDLFRQRGVRITIKDLELIAQKYGTKITTKADKLGAIGPISYFLLKGLQIDILKITVEGNDEESVKASIREIYSKYGPYEVFRGKESALAKSVLSELK
;
A
#
# COMPACT_ATOMS: atom_id res chain seq x y z
N MET A 1 -6.56 -4.50 21.29
CA MET A 1 -7.39 -4.63 20.09
C MET A 1 -6.46 -4.39 18.90
N THR A 2 -6.37 -5.34 17.96
CA THR A 2 -5.44 -5.19 16.82
C THR A 2 -6.11 -4.38 15.72
N ILE A 3 -5.50 -3.26 15.37
CA ILE A 3 -5.92 -2.37 14.30
C ILE A 3 -5.16 -2.79 13.04
N THR A 4 -5.89 -3.03 11.97
CA THR A 4 -5.32 -3.47 10.70
C THR A 4 -5.80 -2.56 9.59
N THR A 5 -4.88 -2.11 8.73
CA THR A 5 -5.27 -1.39 7.53
C THR A 5 -4.42 -1.73 6.32
N THR A 6 -5.04 -1.68 5.15
CA THR A 6 -4.44 -2.09 3.89
C THR A 6 -4.47 -0.95 2.86
N PHE A 7 -3.38 -0.81 2.12
CA PHE A 7 -3.25 0.13 1.01
C PHE A 7 -2.31 -0.44 -0.07
N TYR A 8 -2.27 0.22 -1.22
CA TYR A 8 -1.70 -0.35 -2.44
C TYR A 8 -0.72 0.60 -3.11
N TYR A 9 0.38 0.03 -3.59
CA TYR A 9 1.30 0.66 -4.53
C TYR A 9 1.25 -0.06 -5.87
N PHE A 10 1.50 0.68 -6.95
CA PHE A 10 1.60 0.15 -8.31
C PHE A 10 3.05 0.27 -8.80
N PRO A 11 3.93 -0.66 -8.41
CA PRO A 11 5.37 -0.59 -8.71
C PRO A 11 5.74 -0.52 -10.20
N ASN A 12 4.90 -1.07 -11.10
CA ASN A 12 5.11 -1.03 -12.56
C ASN A 12 4.24 -0.01 -13.29
N ASP A 13 3.72 1.02 -12.60
CA ASP A 13 3.07 2.13 -13.28
C ASP A 13 4.12 2.94 -14.07
N LEU A 14 4.45 2.44 -15.27
CA LEU A 14 5.40 3.01 -16.23
C LEU A 14 5.09 4.48 -16.59
N PHE A 15 3.91 5.00 -16.19
CA PHE A 15 3.48 6.37 -16.44
C PHE A 15 3.62 7.32 -15.24
N ARG A 16 3.92 6.84 -14.03
CA ARG A 16 4.26 7.68 -12.85
C ARG A 16 5.76 7.68 -12.56
N GLN A 17 6.57 8.07 -13.53
CA GLN A 17 7.88 8.77 -13.49
C GLN A 17 8.93 8.62 -12.35
N ARG A 18 8.81 7.73 -11.37
CA ARG A 18 9.90 7.36 -10.44
C ARG A 18 9.62 5.93 -9.98
N GLY A 19 10.40 4.95 -10.45
CA GLY A 19 10.24 3.56 -10.01
C GLY A 19 10.35 3.48 -8.48
N VAL A 20 9.21 3.38 -7.80
CA VAL A 20 9.14 3.33 -6.34
C VAL A 20 9.65 1.95 -5.91
N ARG A 21 10.94 1.87 -5.58
CA ARG A 21 11.55 0.64 -5.10
C ARG A 21 11.28 0.47 -3.61
N ILE A 22 10.14 -0.11 -3.28
CA ILE A 22 9.80 -0.47 -1.91
C ILE A 22 10.60 -1.71 -1.53
N THR A 23 11.47 -1.60 -0.53
CA THR A 23 12.24 -2.74 -0.03
C THR A 23 11.62 -3.30 1.25
N ILE A 24 11.67 -4.62 1.42
CA ILE A 24 11.17 -5.28 2.64
C ILE A 24 11.91 -4.77 3.88
N LYS A 25 13.23 -4.58 3.79
CA LYS A 25 14.06 -4.06 4.89
C LYS A 25 13.61 -2.68 5.36
N ASP A 26 13.27 -1.78 4.45
CA ASP A 26 12.79 -0.46 4.82
C ASP A 26 11.45 -0.52 5.56
N LEU A 27 10.55 -1.41 5.15
CA LEU A 27 9.28 -1.63 5.83
C LEU A 27 9.48 -2.28 7.20
N GLU A 28 10.43 -3.21 7.35
CA GLU A 28 10.80 -3.78 8.64
C GLU A 28 11.34 -2.72 9.61
N LEU A 29 12.15 -1.77 9.14
CA LEU A 29 12.66 -0.67 9.95
C LEU A 29 11.53 0.25 10.43
N ILE A 30 10.59 0.60 9.55
CA ILE A 30 9.41 1.40 9.91
C ILE A 30 8.53 0.65 10.93
N ALA A 31 8.33 -0.65 10.69
CA ALA A 31 7.58 -1.54 11.58
C ALA A 31 8.17 -1.54 13.00
N GLN A 32 9.49 -1.73 13.10
CA GLN A 32 10.20 -1.70 14.38
C GLN A 32 10.11 -0.33 15.06
N LYS A 33 10.29 0.75 14.30
CA LYS A 33 10.30 2.13 14.82
C LYS A 33 8.99 2.50 15.51
N TYR A 34 7.85 2.04 14.99
CA TYR A 34 6.52 2.36 15.53
C TYR A 34 5.85 1.18 16.24
N GLY A 35 6.55 0.06 16.45
CA GLY A 35 5.96 -1.12 17.07
C GLY A 35 4.77 -1.69 16.29
N THR A 36 4.77 -1.53 14.96
CA THR A 36 3.76 -2.09 14.06
C THR A 36 4.31 -3.33 13.35
N LYS A 37 3.42 -4.10 12.73
CA LYS A 37 3.77 -5.22 11.87
C LYS A 37 3.31 -4.89 10.46
N ILE A 38 4.26 -4.88 9.52
CA ILE A 38 4.00 -4.56 8.13
C ILE A 38 4.16 -5.83 7.31
N THR A 39 3.13 -6.20 6.55
CA THR A 39 3.19 -7.33 5.61
C THR A 39 2.94 -6.84 4.19
N THR A 40 3.69 -7.39 3.25
CA THR A 40 3.56 -7.07 1.83
C THR A 40 3.19 -8.29 1.03
N LYS A 41 2.19 -8.16 0.15
CA LYS A 41 1.80 -9.18 -0.81
C LYS A 41 1.82 -8.59 -2.20
N ALA A 42 2.64 -9.16 -3.09
CA ALA A 42 2.53 -8.87 -4.51
C ALA A 42 1.26 -9.54 -5.03
N ASP A 43 0.43 -8.76 -5.71
CA ASP A 43 -0.77 -9.23 -6.38
C ASP A 43 -0.70 -8.83 -7.85
N LYS A 44 -1.28 -9.66 -8.71
CA LYS A 44 -1.47 -9.32 -10.13
C LYS A 44 -2.92 -8.96 -10.28
N LEU A 45 -3.22 -7.80 -10.86
CA LEU A 45 -4.59 -7.43 -11.18
C LEU A 45 -5.11 -8.43 -12.23
N GLY A 46 -5.70 -9.51 -11.75
CA GLY A 46 -6.42 -10.50 -12.54
C GLY A 46 -7.66 -9.82 -13.06
N ALA A 47 -7.67 -9.56 -14.35
CA ALA A 47 -8.81 -8.97 -15.02
C ALA A 47 -10.10 -9.75 -14.76
N ILE A 48 -11.09 -9.06 -14.19
CA ILE A 48 -12.47 -9.55 -14.11
C ILE A 48 -13.04 -9.40 -15.52
N GLY A 49 -12.82 -10.40 -16.38
CA GLY A 49 -13.37 -10.49 -17.74
C GLY A 49 -12.35 -10.55 -18.89
N PRO A 50 -12.77 -10.97 -20.09
CA PRO A 50 -11.87 -11.19 -21.23
C PRO A 50 -11.28 -9.89 -21.81
N ILE A 51 -12.01 -8.77 -21.76
CA ILE A 51 -11.57 -7.47 -22.29
C ILE A 51 -10.54 -6.83 -21.36
N SER A 52 -10.84 -6.82 -20.06
CA SER A 52 -9.91 -6.39 -19.02
C SER A 52 -8.64 -7.24 -19.04
N TYR A 53 -8.75 -8.53 -19.37
CA TYR A 53 -7.58 -9.42 -19.46
C TYR A 53 -6.70 -9.03 -20.63
N PHE A 54 -7.28 -8.73 -21.78
CA PHE A 54 -6.52 -8.30 -22.95
C PHE A 54 -5.80 -6.96 -22.71
N LEU A 55 -6.47 -5.98 -22.09
CA LEU A 55 -5.89 -4.68 -21.74
C LEU A 55 -4.78 -4.78 -20.68
N LEU A 56 -5.02 -5.56 -19.61
CA LEU A 56 -4.11 -5.66 -18.47
C LEU A 56 -2.96 -6.67 -18.69
N LYS A 57 -3.13 -7.65 -19.59
CA LYS A 57 -2.08 -8.61 -19.97
C LYS A 57 -0.90 -7.93 -20.68
N GLY A 58 -1.15 -6.85 -21.42
CA GLY A 58 -0.11 -6.01 -22.02
C GLY A 58 0.55 -5.04 -21.03
N LEU A 59 -0.13 -4.69 -19.93
CA LEU A 59 0.33 -3.67 -18.99
C LEU A 59 1.11 -4.22 -17.79
N GLN A 60 1.07 -5.54 -17.53
CA GLN A 60 1.79 -6.21 -16.42
C GLN A 60 1.76 -5.38 -15.11
N ILE A 61 0.56 -4.92 -14.74
CA ILE A 61 0.37 -4.08 -13.55
C ILE A 61 0.54 -4.97 -12.31
N ASP A 62 1.77 -5.02 -11.82
CA ASP A 62 2.08 -5.57 -10.51
C ASP A 62 1.56 -4.60 -9.45
N ILE A 63 0.79 -5.12 -8.50
CA ILE A 63 0.29 -4.38 -7.35
C ILE A 63 1.06 -4.88 -6.12
N LEU A 64 1.52 -3.95 -5.29
CA LEU A 64 2.02 -4.27 -3.97
C LEU A 64 0.96 -3.89 -2.94
N LYS A 65 0.28 -4.89 -2.38
CA LYS A 65 -0.59 -4.72 -1.22
C LYS A 65 0.27 -4.63 0.03
N ILE A 66 0.18 -3.53 0.76
CA ILE A 66 0.82 -3.34 2.07
C ILE A 66 -0.27 -3.37 3.12
N THR A 67 -0.07 -4.19 4.15
CA THR A 67 -0.94 -4.29 5.33
C THR A 67 -0.14 -3.86 6.55
N VAL A 68 -0.67 -2.93 7.33
CA VAL A 68 -0.08 -2.46 8.58
C VAL A 68 -1.00 -2.89 9.73
N GLU A 69 -0.43 -3.61 10.68
CA GLU A 69 -1.08 -4.10 11.90
C GLU A 69 -0.43 -3.43 13.12
N GLY A 70 -1.22 -2.98 14.09
CA GLY A 70 -0.71 -2.39 15.33
C GLY A 70 -1.72 -2.48 16.46
N ASN A 71 -1.25 -2.29 17.70
CA ASN A 71 -2.12 -2.27 18.88
C ASN A 71 -2.66 -0.86 19.20
N ASP A 72 -2.10 0.16 18.54
CA ASP A 72 -2.41 1.57 18.73
C ASP A 72 -2.64 2.25 17.37
N GLU A 73 -3.66 3.11 17.30
CA GLU A 73 -4.08 3.75 16.06
C GLU A 73 -3.04 4.79 15.61
N GLU A 74 -2.47 5.54 16.54
CA GLU A 74 -1.50 6.58 16.26
C GLU A 74 -0.21 5.98 15.66
N SER A 75 0.25 4.85 16.21
CA SER A 75 1.38 4.07 15.70
C SER A 75 1.15 3.58 14.26
N VAL A 76 -0.06 3.12 13.95
CA VAL A 76 -0.44 2.70 12.58
C VAL A 76 -0.46 3.90 11.64
N LYS A 77 -1.06 5.03 12.05
CA LYS A 77 -1.06 6.27 11.26
C LYS A 77 0.36 6.79 11.00
N ALA A 78 1.21 6.79 12.03
CA ALA A 78 2.62 7.22 11.93
C ALA A 78 3.39 6.35 10.93
N SER A 79 3.19 5.03 10.98
CA SER A 79 3.78 4.09 10.02
C SER A 79 3.33 4.41 8.58
N ILE A 80 2.04 4.64 8.36
CA ILE A 80 1.50 4.98 7.04
C ILE A 80 2.05 6.32 6.53
N ARG A 81 2.15 7.33 7.40
CA ARG A 81 2.72 8.65 7.07
C ARG A 81 4.19 8.55 6.68
N GLU A 82 5.00 7.76 7.38
CA GLU A 82 6.41 7.57 7.01
C GLU A 82 6.55 6.81 5.69
N ILE A 83 5.73 5.79 5.46
CA ILE A 83 5.69 5.08 4.17
C ILE A 83 5.31 6.05 3.04
N TYR A 84 4.27 6.88 3.23
CA TYR A 84 3.86 7.91 2.26
C TYR A 84 4.98 8.92 2.01
N SER A 85 5.65 9.41 3.06
CA SER A 85 6.74 10.38 2.92
C SER A 85 7.91 9.81 2.12
N LYS A 86 8.19 8.51 2.23
CA LYS A 86 9.33 7.86 1.57
C LYS A 86 9.03 7.44 0.13
N TYR A 87 7.80 6.96 -0.13
CA TYR A 87 7.42 6.31 -1.38
C TYR A 87 6.40 7.10 -2.21
N GLY A 88 5.87 8.19 -1.67
CA GLY A 88 4.88 9.03 -2.31
C GLY A 88 3.45 8.49 -2.13
N PRO A 89 2.50 8.96 -2.98
CA PRO A 89 1.10 8.63 -2.83
C PRO A 89 0.82 7.14 -3.06
N TYR A 90 0.01 6.56 -2.19
CA TYR A 90 -0.58 5.24 -2.32
C TYR A 90 -2.05 5.31 -2.72
N GLU A 91 -2.60 4.18 -3.17
CA GLU A 91 -4.01 4.04 -3.51
C GLU A 91 -4.74 3.19 -2.45
N VAL A 92 -6.04 3.43 -2.29
CA VAL A 92 -6.91 2.70 -1.36
C VAL A 92 -8.14 2.19 -2.10
N PHE A 93 -8.46 0.90 -1.95
CA PHE A 93 -9.70 0.35 -2.48
C PHE A 93 -10.88 0.66 -1.56
N ARG A 94 -12.10 0.53 -2.10
CA ARG A 94 -13.33 0.66 -1.32
C ARG A 94 -13.47 -0.53 -0.38
N GLY A 95 -13.46 -0.30 0.93
CA GLY A 95 -13.66 -1.34 1.93
C GLY A 95 -13.37 -0.87 3.36
N LYS A 96 -13.85 -1.62 4.36
CA LYS A 96 -13.58 -1.32 5.78
C LYS A 96 -12.10 -1.47 6.13
N GLU A 97 -11.39 -2.37 5.45
CA GLU A 97 -9.96 -2.63 5.66
C GLU A 97 -9.07 -1.42 5.34
N SER A 98 -9.48 -0.57 4.39
CA SER A 98 -8.71 0.61 3.98
C SER A 98 -9.21 1.91 4.61
N ALA A 99 -10.15 1.85 5.56
CA ALA A 99 -10.77 3.04 6.14
C ALA A 99 -9.75 3.97 6.82
N LEU A 100 -8.84 3.39 7.60
CA LEU A 100 -7.80 4.14 8.30
C LEU A 100 -6.77 4.73 7.33
N ALA A 101 -6.27 3.92 6.39
CA ALA A 101 -5.38 4.38 5.33
C ALA A 101 -6.01 5.49 4.47
N LYS A 102 -7.33 5.44 4.23
CA LYS A 102 -8.07 6.49 3.50
C LYS A 102 -8.12 7.79 4.30
N SER A 103 -8.38 7.71 5.62
CA SER A 103 -8.36 8.89 6.51
C SER A 103 -6.99 9.57 6.47
N VAL A 104 -5.91 8.80 6.62
CA VAL A 104 -4.54 9.33 6.55
C VAL A 104 -4.25 9.94 5.18
N LEU A 105 -4.70 9.32 4.10
CA LEU A 105 -4.50 9.85 2.75
C LEU A 105 -5.22 11.20 2.53
N SER A 106 -6.40 11.39 3.13
CA SER A 106 -7.12 12.67 3.07
C SER A 106 -6.51 13.76 3.95
N GLU A 107 -5.78 13.41 5.01
CA GLU A 107 -5.03 14.37 5.83
C GLU A 107 -3.75 14.87 5.12
N LEU A 108 -3.19 14.06 4.21
CA LEU A 108 -1.93 14.31 3.52
C LEU A 108 -2.08 14.96 2.14
N LYS A 109 -3.30 15.05 1.61
CA LYS A 109 -3.63 15.70 0.33
C LYS A 109 -4.14 17.11 0.55
#